data_AF-A0AAV5H7D8-F1
#
_entry.id   AF-A0AAV5H7D8-F1
#
_cell.length_a   1.000
_cell.length_b   1.000
_cell.length_c   1.000
_cell.angle_alpha   90.00
_cell.angle_beta   90.00
_cell.angle_gamma   90.00
#
_symmetry.space_group_name_H-M   'P 1'
#
loop_
_entity.id
_entity.type
_entity.pdbx_description
1 polymer ?
#
loop_
_entity_poly.entity_id
_entity_poly.type
_entity_poly.pdbx_seq_one_letter_code
_entity_poly.pdbx_strand_id
1 'polypeptide(L)'
;MKERGISALDHAARFFHIKPGLTALRNNINEGIQADEKAISRIEAVSAEYHEAGRHLKNIGRALMGKEAVQEAKAPGKLAKTVQAPFRAERACFLAARNSLDKAVASLERLERAAERQPSILKTMQEHKTANPPKKEKTAPAAAHDGR
;
A
#
# COMPACT_ATOMS: atom_id res chain seq x y z
N MET A 1 -6.29 -15.50 -25.61
CA MET A 1 -6.82 -15.82 -24.26
C MET A 1 -6.37 -14.82 -23.20
N LYS A 2 -5.06 -14.60 -23.03
CA LYS A 2 -4.48 -13.73 -21.97
C LYS A 2 -5.01 -12.29 -21.98
N GLU A 3 -5.19 -11.70 -23.17
CA GLU A 3 -5.65 -10.31 -23.35
C GLU A 3 -7.11 -10.10 -22.96
N ARG A 4 -7.99 -11.04 -23.33
CA ARG A 4 -9.40 -11.05 -22.88
C ARG A 4 -9.50 -11.19 -21.36
N GLY A 5 -8.60 -11.96 -20.74
CA GLY A 5 -8.52 -12.10 -19.30
C GLY A 5 -8.13 -10.81 -18.57
N ILE A 6 -7.18 -10.03 -19.10
CA ILE A 6 -6.77 -8.73 -18.55
C ILE A 6 -7.94 -7.74 -18.57
N SER A 7 -8.64 -7.63 -19.71
CA SER A 7 -9.79 -6.74 -19.84
C SER A 7 -10.98 -7.17 -18.94
N ALA A 8 -11.24 -8.47 -18.83
CA ALA A 8 -12.28 -8.97 -17.93
C ALA A 8 -11.96 -8.70 -16.46
N LEU A 9 -10.70 -8.86 -16.04
CA LEU A 9 -10.28 -8.60 -14.66
C LEU A 9 -10.31 -7.10 -14.33
N ASP A 10 -9.87 -6.25 -15.25
CA ASP A 10 -9.97 -4.80 -15.13
C ASP A 10 -11.43 -4.34 -15.00
N HIS A 11 -12.33 -4.88 -15.83
CA HIS A 11 -13.76 -4.59 -15.74
C HIS A 11 -14.35 -5.04 -14.40
N ALA A 12 -14.03 -6.26 -13.95
CA ALA A 12 -14.46 -6.75 -12.64
C ALA A 12 -13.95 -5.87 -11.49
N ALA A 13 -12.67 -5.46 -11.52
CA ALA A 13 -12.10 -4.60 -10.50
C ALA A 13 -12.79 -3.22 -10.42
N ARG A 14 -13.21 -2.66 -11.57
CA ARG A 14 -14.01 -1.43 -11.61
C ARG A 14 -15.43 -1.65 -11.12
N PHE A 15 -16.09 -2.73 -11.56
CA PHE A 15 -17.46 -3.08 -11.16
C PHE A 15 -17.59 -3.23 -9.64
N PHE A 16 -16.62 -3.87 -9.00
CA PHE A 16 -16.60 -4.04 -7.54
C PHE A 16 -15.96 -2.86 -6.78
N HIS A 17 -15.60 -1.76 -7.46
CA HIS A 17 -14.97 -0.58 -6.85
C HIS A 17 -13.73 -0.92 -5.99
N ILE A 18 -12.92 -1.89 -6.43
CA ILE A 18 -11.78 -2.39 -5.65
C ILE A 18 -10.76 -1.27 -5.38
N LYS A 19 -10.39 -0.49 -6.41
CA LYS A 19 -9.37 0.59 -6.27
C LYS A 19 -9.82 1.66 -5.25
N PRO A 20 -11.02 2.27 -5.35
CA PRO A 20 -11.53 3.16 -4.29
C PRO A 20 -11.56 2.53 -2.90
N GLY A 21 -12.00 1.26 -2.79
CA GLY A 21 -12.06 0.55 -1.51
C GLY A 21 -10.68 0.38 -0.86
N LEU A 22 -9.68 -0.03 -1.64
CA LEU A 22 -8.29 -0.16 -1.15
C LEU A 22 -7.70 1.19 -0.76
N THR A 23 -7.98 2.26 -1.51
CA THR A 23 -7.54 3.63 -1.17
C THR A 23 -8.18 4.11 0.13
N ALA A 24 -9.48 3.88 0.32
CA ALA A 24 -10.17 4.24 1.56
C ALA A 24 -9.59 3.49 2.77
N LEU A 25 -9.35 2.19 2.63
CA LEU A 25 -8.71 1.38 3.68
C LEU A 25 -7.29 1.88 4.01
N ARG A 26 -6.52 2.26 2.99
CA ARG A 26 -5.18 2.85 3.17
C ARG A 26 -5.24 4.15 3.97
N ASN A 27 -6.23 5.01 3.71
CA ASN A 27 -6.40 6.26 4.44
C ASN A 27 -6.74 6.00 5.92
N ASN A 28 -7.67 5.08 6.19
CA ASN A 28 -8.00 4.67 7.56
C ASN A 28 -6.78 4.11 8.31
N ILE A 29 -5.94 3.31 7.64
CA ILE A 29 -4.69 2.80 8.21
C ILE A 29 -3.70 3.94 8.53
N ASN A 30 -3.62 4.96 7.67
CA ASN A 30 -2.79 6.14 7.93
C ASN A 30 -3.28 6.92 9.15
N GLU A 31 -4.59 7.06 9.33
CA GLU A 31 -5.16 7.67 10.55
C GLU A 31 -4.81 6.86 11.80
N GLY A 32 -4.88 5.52 11.71
CA GLY A 32 -4.44 4.62 12.78
C GLY A 32 -2.96 4.79 13.15
N ILE A 33 -2.07 4.85 12.16
CA ILE A 33 -0.63 5.11 12.38
C ILE A 33 -0.42 6.44 13.12
N GLN A 34 -1.11 7.50 12.71
CA GLN A 34 -1.00 8.81 13.37
C GLN A 34 -1.53 8.78 14.80
N ALA A 35 -2.62 8.04 15.05
CA ALA A 35 -3.15 7.85 16.40
C ALA A 35 -2.14 7.11 17.30
N ASP A 36 -1.52 6.05 16.81
CA ASP A 36 -0.48 5.30 17.53
C ASP A 36 0.76 6.15 17.82
N GLU A 37 1.24 6.93 16.85
CA GLU A 37 2.37 7.84 17.03
C GLU A 37 2.07 8.89 18.10
N LYS A 38 0.86 9.46 18.07
CA LYS A 38 0.40 10.42 19.08
C LYS A 38 0.28 9.78 20.46
N ALA A 39 -0.21 8.54 20.57
CA ALA A 39 -0.30 7.81 21.82
C ALA A 39 1.11 7.54 22.40
N ILE A 40 2.03 7.04 21.57
CA ILE A 40 3.43 6.81 21.96
C ILE A 40 4.07 8.10 22.45
N SER A 41 3.96 9.20 21.69
CA SER A 41 4.53 10.50 22.06
C SER A 41 3.99 11.03 23.38
N ARG A 42 2.68 10.88 23.64
CA ARG A 42 2.08 11.26 24.93
C ARG A 42 2.64 10.43 26.09
N ILE A 43 2.80 9.12 25.90
CA ILE A 43 3.40 8.26 26.93
C ILE A 43 4.85 8.67 27.21
N GLU A 44 5.61 9.02 26.16
CA GLU A 44 6.99 9.51 26.30
C GLU A 44 7.04 10.83 27.07
N ALA A 45 6.17 11.80 26.74
CA ALA A 45 6.10 13.09 27.41
C ALA A 45 5.76 12.94 28.91
N VAL A 46 4.70 12.22 29.24
CA VAL A 46 4.32 11.97 30.65
C VAL A 46 5.41 11.22 31.40
N SER A 47 6.04 10.23 30.76
CA SER A 47 7.15 9.50 31.39
C SER A 47 8.37 10.39 31.65
N ALA A 48 8.66 11.35 30.78
CA ALA A 48 9.76 12.28 30.95
C ALA A 48 9.50 13.26 32.10
N GLU A 49 8.31 13.88 32.11
CA GLU A 49 7.88 14.80 33.18
C GLU A 49 7.86 14.12 34.55
N TYR A 50 7.30 12.91 34.64
CA TYR A 50 7.28 12.14 35.87
C TYR A 50 8.69 11.82 36.38
N HIS A 51 9.59 11.46 35.47
CA HIS A 51 10.97 11.15 35.83
C HIS A 51 11.73 12.40 36.31
N GLU A 52 11.49 13.55 35.69
CA GLU A 52 12.05 14.83 36.10
C GLU A 52 11.53 15.27 37.48
N ALA A 53 10.22 15.21 37.70
CA ALA A 53 9.60 15.52 38.99
C ALA A 53 10.12 14.58 40.09
N GLY A 54 10.21 13.27 39.81
CA GLY A 54 10.77 12.28 40.74
C GLY A 54 12.25 12.55 41.06
N ARG A 55 13.04 13.01 40.09
CA ARG A 55 14.44 13.41 40.29
C ARG A 55 14.53 14.63 41.22
N HIS A 56 13.73 15.67 40.98
CA HIS A 56 13.71 16.85 41.83
C HIS A 56 13.36 16.49 43.27
N LEU A 57 12.28 15.72 43.48
CA LEU A 57 11.88 15.26 44.80
C LEU A 57 12.97 14.44 45.50
N LYS A 58 13.61 13.52 44.77
CA LYS A 58 14.72 12.71 45.30
C LYS A 58 15.91 13.57 45.70
N ASN A 59 16.26 14.57 44.90
CA ASN A 59 17.36 15.48 45.19
C ASN A 59 17.05 16.38 46.39
N ILE A 60 15.82 16.84 46.55
CA ILE A 60 15.37 17.57 47.75
C ILE A 60 15.53 16.71 49.00
N GLY A 61 15.04 15.47 48.98
CA GLY A 61 15.18 14.55 50.12
C GLY A 61 16.65 14.24 50.47
N ARG A 62 17.52 14.15 49.46
CA ARG A 62 18.97 13.99 49.67
C ARG A 62 19.59 15.24 50.30
N ALA A 63 19.24 16.43 49.81
CA ALA A 63 19.71 17.69 50.38
C ALA A 63 19.31 17.85 51.85
N LEU A 64 18.07 17.48 52.22
CA LEU A 64 17.62 17.45 53.62
C LEU A 64 18.42 16.47 54.50
N MET A 65 18.92 15.37 53.92
CA MET A 65 19.82 14.44 54.59
C MET A 65 21.31 14.83 54.50
N GLY A 66 21.64 16.03 53.99
CA GLY A 66 23.03 16.49 53.82
C GLY A 66 23.81 15.78 52.70
N LYS A 67 23.12 15.13 51.77
CA LYS A 67 23.71 14.40 50.64
C LYS A 67 23.62 15.23 49.35
N GLU A 68 24.64 15.13 48.50
CA GLU A 68 24.68 15.82 47.21
C GLU A 68 23.58 15.37 46.23
N ALA A 69 23.17 16.28 45.35
CA ALA A 69 22.17 16.03 44.31
C ALA A 69 22.69 15.10 43.21
N VAL A 70 21.80 14.33 42.61
CA VAL A 70 22.11 13.46 41.46
C VAL A 70 21.69 14.16 40.16
N GLN A 71 22.64 14.31 39.23
CA GLN A 71 22.44 14.99 37.93
C GLN A 71 22.05 14.04 36.80
N GLU A 72 22.25 12.73 36.96
CA GLU A 72 22.06 11.76 35.87
C GLU A 72 20.56 11.53 35.57
N ALA A 73 20.13 11.90 34.36
CA ALA A 73 18.80 11.62 33.86
C ALA A 73 18.71 10.15 33.39
N LYS A 74 17.99 9.30 34.12
CA LYS A 74 17.69 7.95 33.64
C LYS A 74 16.72 7.98 32.44
N ALA A 75 16.93 7.05 31.53
CA ALA A 75 16.06 6.80 30.39
C ALA A 75 14.61 6.44 30.80
N PRO A 76 13.62 6.54 29.87
CA PRO A 76 12.23 6.16 30.13
C PRO A 76 12.12 4.78 30.77
N GLY A 77 11.37 4.70 31.86
CA GLY A 77 11.27 3.51 32.70
C GLY A 77 10.68 2.30 31.97
N LYS A 78 10.90 1.09 32.51
CA LYS A 78 10.33 -0.17 31.98
C LYS A 78 8.80 -0.08 31.78
N LEU A 79 8.09 0.65 32.64
CA LEU A 79 6.65 0.86 32.56
C LEU A 79 6.23 1.57 31.28
N ALA A 80 6.88 2.68 30.92
CA ALA A 80 6.57 3.42 29.69
C ALA A 80 6.76 2.54 28.45
N LYS A 81 7.84 1.74 28.42
CA LYS A 81 8.09 0.79 27.33
C LYS A 81 7.01 -0.28 27.22
N THR A 82 6.55 -0.83 28.34
CA THR A 82 5.46 -1.83 28.36
C THR A 82 4.13 -1.21 27.91
N VAL A 83 3.81 0.00 28.34
CA VAL A 83 2.57 0.69 27.95
C VAL A 83 2.61 1.09 26.46
N GLN A 84 3.79 1.41 25.91
CA GLN A 84 3.97 1.70 24.48
C GLN A 84 3.95 0.46 23.59
N ALA A 85 4.23 -0.73 24.14
CA ALA A 85 4.40 -1.96 23.38
C ALA A 85 3.21 -2.29 22.44
N PRO A 86 1.93 -2.24 22.90
CA PRO A 86 0.80 -2.49 22.00
C PRO A 86 0.73 -1.48 20.84
N PHE A 87 0.85 -0.18 21.11
CA PHE A 87 0.85 0.86 20.07
C PHE A 87 2.02 0.71 19.08
N ARG A 88 3.19 0.24 19.55
CA ARG A 88 4.32 -0.06 18.65
C ARG A 88 4.03 -1.27 17.76
N ALA A 89 3.40 -2.31 18.32
CA ALA A 89 3.03 -3.50 17.56
C ALA A 89 1.94 -3.19 16.53
N GLU A 90 0.90 -2.45 16.92
CA GLU A 90 -0.18 -2.01 16.04
C GLU A 90 0.35 -1.13 14.91
N ARG A 91 1.16 -0.12 15.22
CA ARG A 91 1.82 0.72 14.20
C ARG A 91 2.62 -0.11 13.20
N ALA A 92 3.38 -1.10 13.67
CA ALA A 92 4.16 -1.97 12.79
C ALA A 92 3.27 -2.80 11.85
N CYS A 93 2.15 -3.32 12.38
CA CYS A 93 1.14 -4.03 11.59
C CYS A 93 0.53 -3.12 10.52
N PHE A 94 0.10 -1.91 10.90
CA PHE A 94 -0.47 -0.92 9.99
C PHE A 94 0.50 -0.47 8.91
N LEU A 95 1.78 -0.28 9.23
CA LEU A 95 2.81 0.03 8.23
C LEU A 95 2.96 -1.12 7.21
N ALA A 96 2.95 -2.37 7.65
CA ALA A 96 3.01 -3.53 6.76
C ALA A 96 1.75 -3.64 5.88
N ALA A 97 0.57 -3.40 6.45
CA ALA A 97 -0.70 -3.38 5.73
C ALA A 97 -0.73 -2.27 4.68
N ARG A 98 -0.32 -1.04 5.05
CA ARG A 98 -0.21 0.11 4.12
C ARG A 98 0.67 -0.22 2.92
N ASN A 99 1.86 -0.79 3.16
CA ASN A 99 2.78 -1.16 2.09
C ASN A 99 2.18 -2.23 1.15
N SER A 100 1.35 -3.13 1.70
CA SER A 100 0.65 -4.14 0.90
C SER A 100 -0.47 -3.51 0.07
N LEU A 101 -1.20 -2.55 0.63
CA LEU A 101 -2.23 -1.79 -0.08
C LEU A 101 -1.64 -0.91 -1.19
N ASP A 102 -0.50 -0.26 -0.96
CA ASP A 102 0.23 0.50 -1.98
C ASP A 102 0.57 -0.39 -3.19
N LYS A 103 1.07 -1.61 -2.94
CA LYS A 103 1.37 -2.60 -4.00
C LYS A 103 0.11 -3.05 -4.74
N ALA A 104 -1.00 -3.25 -4.02
CA ALA A 104 -2.26 -3.67 -4.62
C ALA A 104 -2.84 -2.55 -5.52
N VAL A 105 -2.84 -1.30 -5.07
CA VAL A 105 -3.25 -0.14 -5.87
C VAL A 105 -2.37 -0.01 -7.12
N ALA A 106 -1.05 -0.07 -6.98
CA ALA A 106 -0.12 -0.03 -8.12
C ALA A 106 -0.35 -1.18 -9.11
N SER A 107 -0.74 -2.36 -8.61
CA SER A 107 -1.08 -3.51 -9.45
C SER A 107 -2.37 -3.28 -10.25
N LEU A 108 -3.38 -2.65 -9.64
CA LEU A 108 -4.61 -2.26 -10.32
C LEU A 108 -4.35 -1.19 -11.39
N GLU A 109 -3.49 -0.21 -11.13
CA GLU A 109 -3.10 0.78 -12.15
C GLU A 109 -2.35 0.14 -13.32
N ARG A 110 -1.49 -0.85 -13.05
CA ARG A 110 -0.82 -1.61 -14.12
C ARG A 110 -1.84 -2.42 -14.93
N LEU A 111 -2.83 -3.01 -14.26
CA LEU A 111 -3.91 -3.76 -14.90
C LEU A 111 -4.75 -2.85 -15.81
N GLU A 112 -5.12 -1.67 -15.33
CA GLU A 112 -5.83 -0.62 -16.06
C GLU A 112 -5.06 -0.20 -17.32
N ARG A 113 -3.78 0.17 -17.19
CA ARG A 113 -2.92 0.52 -18.34
C ARG A 113 -2.76 -0.63 -19.33
N ALA A 114 -2.68 -1.86 -18.84
CA ALA A 114 -2.59 -3.03 -19.70
C ALA A 114 -3.89 -3.24 -20.48
N ALA A 115 -5.04 -3.08 -19.83
CA ALA A 115 -6.35 -3.18 -20.45
C ALA A 115 -6.59 -2.08 -21.48
N GLU A 116 -6.16 -0.84 -21.25
CA GLU A 116 -6.31 0.30 -22.18
C GLU A 116 -5.47 0.18 -23.45
N ARG A 117 -4.29 -0.43 -23.38
CA ARG A 117 -3.44 -0.66 -24.57
C ARG A 117 -4.04 -1.69 -25.53
N GLN A 118 -4.88 -2.62 -25.04
CA GLN A 118 -5.52 -3.66 -25.85
C GLN A 118 -6.51 -3.15 -26.91
N PRO A 119 -7.52 -2.31 -26.57
CA PRO A 119 -8.45 -1.78 -27.55
C PRO A 119 -7.75 -0.91 -28.60
N SER A 120 -6.68 -0.21 -28.24
CA SER A 120 -5.87 0.56 -29.20
C SER A 120 -5.15 -0.32 -30.22
N ILE A 121 -4.60 -1.47 -29.79
CA ILE A 121 -3.95 -2.43 -30.71
C ILE A 121 -5.00 -3.11 -31.61
N LEU A 122 -6.15 -3.51 -31.06
CA LEU A 122 -7.22 -4.11 -31.86
C LEU A 122 -7.80 -3.12 -32.88
N LYS A 123 -8.02 -1.85 -32.49
CA LYS A 123 -8.48 -0.79 -33.41
C LYS A 123 -7.47 -0.54 -34.52
N THR A 124 -6.19 -0.38 -34.19
CA THR A 124 -5.14 -0.18 -35.21
C THR A 124 -4.98 -1.39 -36.15
N MET A 125 -5.09 -2.62 -35.65
CA MET A 125 -5.12 -3.83 -36.49
C MET A 125 -6.36 -3.87 -37.40
N GLN A 126 -7.52 -3.46 -36.90
CA GLN A 126 -8.76 -3.45 -37.67
C GLN A 126 -8.74 -2.35 -38.74
N GLU A 127 -8.21 -1.18 -38.42
CA GLU A 127 -7.97 -0.07 -39.36
C GLU A 127 -7.01 -0.49 -40.48
N HIS A 128 -5.87 -1.12 -40.14
CA HIS A 128 -4.93 -1.66 -41.14
C HIS A 128 -5.56 -2.76 -42.02
N LYS A 129 -6.39 -3.64 -41.44
CA LYS A 129 -7.10 -4.70 -42.18
C LYS A 129 -8.18 -4.13 -43.11
N THR A 130 -8.73 -2.97 -42.78
CA THR A 130 -9.72 -2.25 -43.61
C THR A 130 -9.02 -1.43 -44.70
N ALA A 131 -7.86 -0.85 -44.41
CA ALA A 131 -7.04 -0.09 -45.35
C ALA A 131 -6.29 -0.98 -46.37
N ASN A 132 -5.93 -2.20 -45.99
CA ASN A 132 -5.32 -3.20 -46.88
C ASN A 132 -6.08 -4.53 -46.78
N PRO A 133 -7.17 -4.72 -47.55
CA PRO A 133 -7.88 -5.99 -47.58
C PRO A 133 -6.98 -7.09 -48.17
N PRO A 134 -7.04 -8.33 -47.64
CA PRO A 134 -6.25 -9.43 -48.18
C PRO A 134 -6.62 -9.66 -49.64
N LYS A 135 -5.64 -9.58 -50.55
CA LYS A 135 -5.82 -9.94 -51.96
C LYS A 135 -6.28 -11.40 -52.03
N LYS A 136 -7.51 -11.63 -52.48
CA LYS A 136 -7.97 -12.95 -52.91
C LYS A 136 -7.22 -13.29 -54.20
N GLU A 137 -6.09 -14.00 -54.10
CA GLU A 137 -5.55 -14.70 -55.25
C GLU A 137 -6.50 -15.83 -55.63
N LYS A 138 -7.29 -15.59 -56.68
CA LYS A 138 -7.91 -16.63 -57.51
C LYS A 138 -7.03 -16.81 -58.74
N THR A 139 -6.54 -18.03 -58.97
CA THR A 139 -6.17 -18.64 -60.27
C THR A 139 -5.72 -20.08 -59.98
N ALA A 140 -6.52 -21.14 -60.20
CA ALA A 140 -6.87 -21.89 -61.44
C ALA A 140 -5.68 -22.76 -61.97
N PRO A 141 -5.86 -24.00 -62.52
CA PRO A 141 -6.78 -24.25 -63.64
C PRO A 141 -7.60 -25.56 -63.60
N ALA A 142 -8.57 -25.60 -64.52
CA ALA A 142 -9.42 -26.73 -64.85
C ALA A 142 -8.61 -27.90 -65.42
N ALA A 143 -8.94 -29.12 -64.99
CA ALA A 143 -8.56 -30.33 -65.71
C ALA A 143 -9.81 -30.85 -66.43
N ALA A 144 -9.88 -30.59 -67.74
CA ALA A 144 -10.63 -31.44 -68.65
C ALA A 144 -9.72 -32.64 -68.95
N HIS A 145 -10.17 -33.86 -68.64
CA HIS A 145 -9.72 -35.03 -69.36
C HIS A 145 -10.94 -35.85 -69.77
N ASP A 146 -11.12 -35.84 -71.08
CA ASP A 146 -12.01 -36.61 -71.92
C ASP A 146 -11.86 -38.13 -71.72
N GLY A 147 -12.94 -38.87 -71.91
CA GLY A 147 -12.98 -40.31 -71.72
C GLY A 147 -14.21 -40.94 -72.38
N ARG A 148 -14.18 -41.07 -73.71
CA ARG A 148 -14.61 -42.27 -74.42
C ARG A 148 -14.06 -42.33 -75.84
#